data_AF-A0A522CEC7-F1
#
_entry.id   AF-A0A522CEC7-F1
#
_cell.length_a   1.000
_cell.length_b   1.000
_cell.length_c   1.000
_cell.angle_alpha   90.00
_cell.angle_beta   90.00
_cell.angle_gamma   90.00
#
_symmetry.space_group_name_H-M   'P 1'
#
loop_
_entity.id
_entity.type
_entity.pdbx_description
1 polymer ?
#
loop_
_entity_poly.entity_id
_entity_poly.type
_entity_poly.pdbx_seq_one_letter_code
_entity_poly.pdbx_strand_id
1 'polypeptide(L)'
;MIDDLIKASNDPDRWKDCAGEINGVLRAIDLDAARRKPGPALSEKDAEAERNKAVEGIKKTVSQMQYAQWPSNRMLYTLGQLDTDRLLLCCEKKILDWQNVMNAKSAFGTAEDVSRIFEQARVQGTTLDLSYPLRHAAKPVLLVAGLRHEGNIDTTAQLLKMGADPATDNGQVFQTAVLEGRADIGRVIARHGQNGLLDMNAWVNWAKSSRKLKAWDDFRQIQWEYGRFTVADHETLIETKPLPDNTGNLRILFNFASRRVEEIHEFTNPRQNQVTGYTFDEYGETALEAAREKLIELGGHPSGLGQPLRGKGAVAKPSVFGLGKT
;
A
#
# COMPACT_ATOMS: atom_id res chain seq x y z
N MET A 1 30.13 -0.24 28.58
CA MET A 1 28.87 0.39 28.10
C MET A 1 28.71 0.24 26.59
N ILE A 2 29.46 0.94 25.72
CA ILE A 2 29.35 0.76 24.25
C ILE A 2 29.74 -0.67 23.81
N ASP A 3 30.80 -1.24 24.38
CA ASP A 3 31.21 -2.62 24.06
C ASP A 3 30.19 -3.69 24.53
N ASP A 4 29.40 -3.39 25.56
CA ASP A 4 28.32 -4.27 26.04
C ASP A 4 27.10 -4.21 25.11
N LEU A 5 26.83 -3.03 24.52
CA LEU A 5 25.79 -2.80 23.51
C LEU A 5 26.07 -3.55 22.21
N ILE A 6 27.35 -3.72 21.84
CA ILE A 6 27.76 -4.48 20.64
C ILE A 6 27.61 -5.99 20.89
N LYS A 7 28.03 -6.49 22.07
CA LYS A 7 27.95 -7.92 22.43
C LYS A 7 26.51 -8.43 22.65
N ALA A 8 25.56 -7.53 22.89
CA ALA A 8 24.14 -7.83 23.11
C ALA A 8 23.31 -8.06 21.83
N SER A 9 23.94 -8.17 20.65
CA SER A 9 23.24 -8.15 19.36
C SER A 9 22.22 -9.27 19.14
N ASN A 10 22.25 -10.35 19.94
CA ASN A 10 21.32 -11.48 19.83
C ASN A 10 20.33 -11.62 21.01
N ASP A 11 20.34 -10.69 21.98
CA ASP A 11 19.48 -10.74 23.17
C ASP A 11 18.31 -9.73 23.05
N PRO A 12 17.07 -10.21 22.88
CA PRO A 12 15.88 -9.37 22.66
C PRO A 12 15.58 -8.40 23.79
N ASP A 13 15.79 -8.82 25.03
CA ASP A 13 15.49 -8.01 26.20
C ASP A 13 16.45 -6.83 26.25
N ARG A 14 17.71 -7.07 25.89
CA ARG A 14 18.70 -6.00 25.72
C ARG A 14 18.39 -5.08 24.55
N TRP A 15 17.69 -5.51 23.50
CA TRP A 15 17.30 -4.61 22.40
C TRP A 15 16.33 -3.52 22.87
N LYS A 16 15.42 -3.85 23.79
CA LYS A 16 14.50 -2.88 24.40
C LYS A 16 15.27 -1.85 25.22
N ASP A 17 16.20 -2.31 26.05
CA ASP A 17 17.05 -1.45 26.87
C ASP A 17 17.92 -0.54 26.00
N CYS A 18 18.57 -1.10 24.97
CA CYS A 18 19.35 -0.36 23.98
C CYS A 18 18.50 0.73 23.29
N ALA A 19 17.29 0.39 22.86
CA ALA A 19 16.39 1.35 22.21
C ALA A 19 16.00 2.48 23.18
N GLY A 20 15.78 2.16 24.46
CA GLY A 20 15.54 3.14 25.51
C GLY A 20 16.73 4.08 25.72
N GLU A 21 17.94 3.54 25.82
CA GLU A 21 19.18 4.33 25.97
C GLU A 21 19.41 5.25 24.77
N ILE A 22 19.28 4.73 23.55
CA ILE A 22 19.45 5.51 22.32
C ILE A 22 18.40 6.61 22.25
N ASN A 23 17.15 6.31 22.58
CA ASN A 23 16.10 7.31 22.64
C ASN A 23 16.42 8.38 23.69
N GLY A 24 16.99 8.00 24.84
CA GLY A 24 17.49 8.93 25.85
C GLY A 24 18.56 9.88 25.31
N VAL A 25 19.55 9.36 24.59
CA VAL A 25 20.61 10.19 23.98
C VAL A 25 20.04 11.10 22.89
N LEU A 26 19.16 10.58 22.03
CA LEU A 26 18.55 11.39 20.98
C LEU A 26 17.58 12.44 21.55
N ARG A 27 16.90 12.16 22.66
CA ARG A 27 16.03 13.14 23.35
C ARG A 27 16.80 14.35 23.86
N ALA A 28 18.07 14.17 24.24
CA ALA A 28 18.96 15.25 24.65
C ALA A 28 19.32 16.21 23.50
N ILE A 29 18.96 15.89 22.25
CA ILE A 29 19.09 16.79 21.11
C ILE A 29 18.06 17.92 21.23
N ASP A 30 18.57 19.15 21.26
CA ASP A 30 17.78 20.36 21.07
C ASP A 30 17.42 20.51 19.57
N LEU A 31 16.22 20.05 19.22
CA LEU A 31 15.68 20.13 17.86
C LEU A 31 15.49 21.57 17.40
N ASP A 32 15.15 22.49 18.32
CA ASP A 32 14.91 23.89 17.99
C ASP A 32 16.21 24.59 17.61
N ALA A 33 17.28 24.32 18.36
CA ALA A 33 18.62 24.77 18.00
C ALA A 33 19.08 24.18 16.65
N ALA A 34 18.80 22.90 16.39
CA ALA A 34 19.19 22.23 15.15
C ALA A 34 18.41 22.71 13.90
N ARG A 35 17.20 23.23 14.09
CA ARG A 35 16.33 23.76 13.00
C ARG A 35 16.32 25.27 12.92
N ARG A 36 17.07 25.96 13.78
CA ARG A 36 17.07 27.42 13.88
C ARG A 36 17.43 28.05 12.54
N LYS A 37 16.53 28.88 12.02
CA LYS A 37 16.77 29.67 10.80
C LYS A 37 17.48 30.97 11.19
N PRO A 38 18.34 31.52 10.31
CA PRO A 38 18.86 32.86 10.50
C PRO A 38 17.72 33.87 10.63
N GLY A 39 17.95 34.91 11.43
CA GLY A 39 16.96 35.93 11.71
C GLY A 39 17.62 37.26 12.06
N PRO A 40 16.84 38.31 12.37
CA PRO A 40 17.38 39.65 12.62
C PRO A 40 18.41 39.70 13.77
N ALA A 41 18.31 38.75 14.71
CA ALA A 41 19.17 38.65 15.89
C ALA A 41 20.30 37.60 15.77
N LEU A 42 20.37 36.83 14.68
CA LEU A 42 21.34 35.74 14.52
C LEU A 42 21.80 35.67 13.07
N SER A 43 23.10 35.93 12.85
CA SER A 43 23.69 35.85 11.51
C SER A 43 23.57 34.44 10.94
N GLU A 44 23.60 34.31 9.61
CA GLU A 44 23.58 33.00 8.95
C GLU A 44 24.71 32.09 9.42
N LYS A 45 25.90 32.66 9.61
CA LYS A 45 27.07 31.96 10.11
C LYS A 45 26.88 31.46 11.55
N ASP A 46 26.30 32.27 12.43
CA ASP A 46 26.07 31.88 13.83
C ASP A 46 24.96 30.83 13.92
N ALA A 47 23.88 30.99 13.15
CA ALA A 47 22.83 29.99 13.03
C ALA A 47 23.38 28.66 12.52
N GLU A 48 24.26 28.68 11.52
CA GLU A 48 24.91 27.48 11.02
C GLU A 48 25.86 26.85 12.05
N ALA A 49 26.61 27.66 12.80
CA ALA A 49 27.47 27.17 13.87
C ALA A 49 26.67 26.52 15.00
N GLU A 50 25.55 27.11 15.42
CA GLU A 50 24.64 26.51 16.40
C GLU A 50 24.06 25.18 15.89
N ARG A 51 23.60 25.14 14.64
CA ARG A 51 23.10 23.92 14.00
C ARG A 51 24.17 22.83 13.94
N ASN A 52 25.38 23.18 13.52
CA ASN A 52 26.49 22.23 13.44
C ASN A 52 26.88 21.71 14.82
N LYS A 53 26.91 22.58 15.84
CA LYS A 53 27.17 22.18 17.24
C LYS A 53 26.10 21.23 17.77
N ALA A 54 24.82 21.50 17.48
CA ALA A 54 23.71 20.63 17.87
C ALA A 54 23.77 19.25 17.18
N VAL A 55 24.26 19.20 15.94
CA VAL A 55 24.36 17.98 15.12
C VAL A 55 25.64 17.18 15.40
N GLU A 56 26.74 17.82 15.81
CA GLU A 56 28.02 17.14 16.02
C GLU A 56 27.96 16.11 17.16
N GLY A 57 27.19 16.42 18.21
CA GLY A 57 26.87 15.48 19.28
C GLY A 57 26.18 14.22 18.73
N ILE A 58 25.22 14.40 17.82
CA ILE A 58 24.49 13.30 17.16
C ILE A 58 25.43 12.44 16.34
N LYS A 59 26.25 13.07 15.49
CA LYS A 59 27.22 12.35 14.65
C LYS A 59 28.16 11.50 15.49
N LYS A 60 28.68 12.06 16.59
CA LYS A 60 29.55 11.34 17.51
C LYS A 60 28.82 10.16 18.15
N THR A 61 27.59 10.34 18.66
CA THR A 61 26.87 9.24 19.29
C THR A 61 26.48 8.16 18.29
N VAL A 62 25.92 8.52 17.12
CA VAL A 62 25.50 7.54 16.12
C VAL A 62 26.69 6.80 15.51
N SER A 63 27.82 7.46 15.28
CA SER A 63 29.04 6.77 14.81
C SER A 63 29.56 5.75 15.82
N GLN A 64 29.46 6.04 17.12
CA GLN A 64 29.82 5.10 18.18
C GLN A 64 28.91 3.88 18.27
N MET A 65 27.66 3.97 17.78
CA MET A 65 26.72 2.85 17.78
C MET A 65 27.06 1.78 16.74
N GLN A 66 27.87 2.11 15.72
CA GLN A 66 28.22 1.20 14.62
C GLN A 66 26.99 0.51 14.00
N TYR A 67 25.89 1.24 13.83
CA TYR A 67 24.60 0.64 13.46
C TYR A 67 24.62 -0.14 12.13
N ALA A 68 25.54 0.17 11.23
CA ALA A 68 25.77 -0.57 9.99
C ALA A 68 26.14 -2.05 10.22
N GLN A 69 26.63 -2.40 11.40
CA GLN A 69 26.95 -3.79 11.77
C GLN A 69 25.80 -4.49 12.50
N TRP A 70 24.68 -3.81 12.75
CA TRP A 70 23.57 -4.40 13.47
C TRP A 70 22.80 -5.40 12.59
N PRO A 71 22.31 -6.50 13.18
CA PRO A 71 21.32 -7.33 12.51
C PRO A 71 20.11 -6.49 12.08
N SER A 72 19.56 -6.76 10.89
CA SER A 72 18.46 -5.96 10.33
C SER A 72 17.27 -5.83 11.29
N ASN A 73 16.92 -6.90 12.00
CA ASN A 73 15.81 -6.90 12.97
C ASN A 73 16.06 -5.94 14.14
N ARG A 74 17.30 -5.87 14.64
CA ARG A 74 17.69 -4.93 15.69
C ARG A 74 17.59 -3.49 15.20
N MET A 75 18.06 -3.21 13.99
CA MET A 75 18.00 -1.88 13.38
C MET A 75 16.55 -1.43 13.19
N LEU A 76 15.70 -2.28 12.61
CA LEU A 76 14.28 -2.00 12.41
C LEU A 76 13.59 -1.67 13.73
N TYR A 77 13.78 -2.51 14.75
CA TYR A 77 13.18 -2.29 16.04
C TYR A 77 13.66 -0.97 16.65
N THR A 78 14.97 -0.79 16.76
CA THR A 78 15.58 0.37 17.43
C THR A 78 15.16 1.67 16.77
N LEU A 79 15.38 1.81 15.46
CA LEU A 79 15.02 3.03 14.73
C LEU A 79 13.50 3.26 14.72
N GLY A 80 12.71 2.19 14.70
CA GLY A 80 11.25 2.25 14.74
C GLY A 80 10.70 2.94 15.99
N GLN A 81 11.37 2.76 17.14
CA GLN A 81 10.99 3.35 18.43
C GLN A 81 11.39 4.83 18.58
N LEU A 82 12.23 5.36 17.70
CA LEU A 82 12.77 6.72 17.86
C LEU A 82 11.80 7.79 17.38
N ASP A 83 11.91 8.98 17.92
CA ASP A 83 11.12 10.14 17.50
C ASP A 83 11.40 10.51 16.03
N THR A 84 10.34 10.66 15.24
CA THR A 84 10.43 10.86 13.78
C THR A 84 11.12 12.17 13.44
N ASP A 85 10.89 13.23 14.19
CA ASP A 85 11.52 14.53 13.96
C ASP A 85 13.05 14.48 14.07
N ARG A 86 13.56 13.71 15.03
CA ARG A 86 14.99 13.45 15.20
C ARG A 86 15.55 12.58 14.09
N LEU A 87 14.82 11.54 13.68
CA LEU A 87 15.24 10.68 12.56
C LEU A 87 15.37 11.47 11.26
N LEU A 88 14.39 12.34 10.96
CA LEU A 88 14.43 13.21 9.78
C LEU A 88 15.66 14.11 9.78
N LEU A 89 15.95 14.76 10.91
CA LEU A 89 17.16 15.59 11.07
C LEU A 89 18.44 14.77 10.85
N CYS A 90 18.51 13.55 11.39
CA CYS A 90 19.64 12.66 11.17
C CYS A 90 19.82 12.30 9.69
N CYS A 91 18.74 12.06 8.96
CA CYS A 91 18.78 11.76 7.52
C CYS A 91 19.21 12.99 6.70
N GLU A 92 18.64 14.17 6.98
CA GLU A 92 19.04 15.44 6.34
C GLU A 92 20.54 15.73 6.49
N LYS A 93 21.10 15.36 7.64
CA LYS A 93 22.53 15.52 7.95
C LYS A 93 23.38 14.32 7.53
N LYS A 94 22.82 13.38 6.78
CA LYS A 94 23.47 12.16 6.24
C LYS A 94 24.12 11.29 7.33
N ILE A 95 23.54 11.30 8.52
CA ILE A 95 23.96 10.47 9.66
C ILE A 95 23.29 9.10 9.57
N LEU A 96 22.01 9.10 9.22
CA LEU A 96 21.21 7.92 8.96
C LEU A 96 20.81 7.87 7.49
N ASP A 97 20.64 6.65 7.00
CA ASP A 97 20.12 6.39 5.67
C ASP A 97 18.58 6.49 5.66
N TRP A 98 18.04 7.17 4.65
CA TRP A 98 16.60 7.38 4.51
C TRP A 98 15.83 6.06 4.36
N GLN A 99 16.37 5.10 3.60
CA GLN A 99 15.71 3.81 3.38
C GLN A 99 15.64 2.98 4.67
N ASN A 100 16.70 2.97 5.47
CA ASN A 100 16.71 2.29 6.77
C ASN A 100 15.68 2.89 7.74
N VAL A 101 15.57 4.22 7.79
CA VAL A 101 14.58 4.92 8.62
C VAL A 101 13.15 4.61 8.13
N MET A 102 12.91 4.68 6.82
CA MET A 102 11.63 4.34 6.20
C MET A 102 11.22 2.90 6.50
N ASN A 103 12.12 1.92 6.33
CA ASN A 103 11.87 0.52 6.61
C ASN A 103 11.50 0.29 8.09
N ALA A 104 12.25 0.91 9.01
CA ALA A 104 12.03 0.79 10.45
C ALA A 104 10.68 1.39 10.88
N LYS A 105 10.36 2.58 10.37
CA LYS A 105 9.09 3.27 10.65
C LYS A 105 7.90 2.62 9.95
N SER A 106 8.13 1.91 8.86
CA SER A 106 7.08 1.10 8.24
C SER A 106 6.67 -0.09 9.11
N ALA A 107 7.61 -0.67 9.85
CA ALA A 107 7.32 -1.74 10.81
C ALA A 107 6.70 -1.22 12.12
N PHE A 108 7.32 -0.22 12.76
CA PHE A 108 7.01 0.16 14.14
C PHE A 108 6.48 1.59 14.34
N GLY A 109 6.42 2.37 13.28
CA GLY A 109 5.87 3.73 13.30
C GLY A 109 4.39 3.78 12.88
N THR A 110 3.93 4.98 12.62
CA THR A 110 2.58 5.29 12.14
C THR A 110 2.57 5.57 10.63
N ALA A 111 1.39 5.55 10.02
CA ALA A 111 1.20 5.99 8.63
C ALA A 111 1.64 7.46 8.42
N GLU A 112 1.47 8.30 9.43
CA GLU A 112 1.94 9.70 9.41
C GLU A 112 3.47 9.77 9.37
N ASP A 113 4.16 8.98 10.21
CA ASP A 113 5.63 8.93 10.21
C ASP A 113 6.17 8.59 8.82
N VAL A 114 5.63 7.54 8.22
CA VAL A 114 5.98 7.07 6.86
C VAL A 114 5.71 8.16 5.82
N SER A 115 4.61 8.89 5.97
CA SER A 115 4.29 10.02 5.08
C SER A 115 5.28 11.16 5.19
N ARG A 116 5.63 11.54 6.41
CA ARG A 116 6.60 12.60 6.66
C ARG A 116 7.98 12.23 6.12
N ILE A 117 8.40 10.97 6.30
CA ILE A 117 9.69 10.46 5.80
C ILE A 117 9.73 10.48 4.28
N PHE A 118 8.70 9.96 3.63
CA PHE A 118 8.63 9.92 2.17
C PHE A 118 8.70 11.32 1.54
N GLU A 119 7.91 12.26 2.07
CA GLU A 119 7.89 13.64 1.55
C GLU A 119 9.23 14.37 1.79
N GLN A 120 9.83 14.22 2.97
CA GLN A 120 11.11 14.86 3.25
C GLN A 120 12.26 14.26 2.44
N ALA A 121 12.29 12.93 2.24
CA ALA A 121 13.26 12.30 1.36
C ALA A 121 13.17 12.86 -0.06
N ARG A 122 11.94 13.03 -0.59
CA ARG A 122 11.69 13.63 -1.90
C ARG A 122 12.16 15.08 -1.99
N VAL A 123 11.92 15.91 -0.97
CA VAL A 123 12.43 17.29 -0.89
C VAL A 123 13.96 17.33 -0.93
N GLN A 124 14.61 16.34 -0.34
CA GLN A 124 16.08 16.18 -0.37
C GLN A 124 16.59 15.50 -1.66
N GLY A 125 15.72 15.27 -2.66
CA GLY A 125 16.09 14.62 -3.92
C GLY A 125 16.47 13.14 -3.78
N THR A 126 16.01 12.48 -2.71
CA THR A 126 16.24 11.05 -2.45
C THR A 126 15.03 10.25 -2.89
N THR A 127 15.25 9.26 -3.76
CA THR A 127 14.21 8.28 -4.16
C THR A 127 14.26 7.09 -3.22
N LEU A 128 13.10 6.66 -2.72
CA LEU A 128 12.95 5.49 -1.85
C LEU A 128 12.34 4.32 -2.62
N ASP A 129 12.85 3.11 -2.37
CA ASP A 129 12.20 1.88 -2.81
C ASP A 129 11.11 1.51 -1.80
N LEU A 130 9.85 1.56 -2.23
CA LEU A 130 8.70 1.28 -1.38
C LEU A 130 8.39 -0.21 -1.21
N SER A 131 9.11 -1.09 -1.91
CA SER A 131 8.96 -2.55 -1.83
C SER A 131 9.31 -3.08 -0.43
N TYR A 132 10.45 -2.66 0.13
CA TYR A 132 10.89 -3.06 1.46
C TYR A 132 10.02 -2.49 2.59
N PRO A 133 9.69 -1.18 2.58
CA PRO A 133 8.70 -0.60 3.49
C PRO A 133 7.39 -1.38 3.50
N LEU A 134 6.84 -1.70 2.32
CA LEU A 134 5.59 -2.45 2.20
C LEU A 134 5.71 -3.84 2.81
N ARG A 135 6.81 -4.55 2.52
CA ARG A 135 7.11 -5.84 3.15
C ARG A 135 7.12 -5.75 4.67
N HIS A 136 7.79 -4.75 5.24
CA HIS A 136 7.90 -4.56 6.69
C HIS A 136 6.60 -4.12 7.34
N ALA A 137 5.79 -3.30 6.66
CA ALA A 137 4.49 -2.89 7.16
C ALA A 137 3.49 -4.05 7.14
N ALA A 138 3.43 -4.81 6.04
CA ALA A 138 2.36 -5.76 5.82
C ALA A 138 2.60 -7.16 6.42
N LYS A 139 3.85 -7.63 6.45
CA LYS A 139 4.15 -9.01 6.88
C LYS A 139 4.27 -9.08 8.40
N PRO A 140 3.50 -9.94 9.07
CA PRO A 140 3.80 -10.29 10.46
C PRO A 140 5.16 -10.98 10.51
N VAL A 141 6.08 -10.50 11.35
CA VAL A 141 7.45 -11.01 11.44
C VAL A 141 7.85 -11.15 12.90
N LEU A 142 8.27 -12.36 13.29
CA LEU A 142 9.00 -12.57 14.53
C LEU A 142 10.39 -11.98 14.35
N LEU A 143 10.68 -10.87 15.03
CA LEU A 143 12.01 -10.29 14.99
C LEU A 143 12.99 -11.15 15.79
N VAL A 144 12.56 -11.53 16.99
CA VAL A 144 13.27 -12.34 17.96
C VAL A 144 12.29 -12.95 18.97
N ALA A 145 12.75 -13.89 19.79
CA ALA A 145 11.92 -14.50 20.84
C ALA A 145 11.22 -13.43 21.71
N GLY A 146 9.89 -13.51 21.80
CA GLY A 146 9.07 -12.57 22.58
C GLY A 146 8.82 -11.20 21.92
N LEU A 147 9.35 -10.94 20.72
CA LEU A 147 9.13 -9.70 19.98
C LEU A 147 8.69 -9.98 18.54
N ARG A 148 7.39 -9.76 18.29
CA ARG A 148 6.75 -9.93 16.99
C ARG A 148 6.12 -8.63 16.54
N HIS A 149 6.30 -8.31 15.26
CA HIS A 149 5.49 -7.33 14.56
C HIS A 149 4.29 -8.05 13.96
N GLU A 150 3.09 -7.57 14.23
CA GLU A 150 1.85 -8.20 13.74
C GLU A 150 1.45 -7.71 12.35
N GLY A 151 2.12 -6.71 11.78
CA GLY A 151 1.67 -6.00 10.59
C GLY A 151 0.88 -4.73 10.95
N ASN A 152 1.03 -3.67 10.15
CA ASN A 152 0.36 -2.39 10.31
C ASN A 152 -0.48 -2.07 9.07
N ILE A 153 -1.80 -2.16 9.22
CA ILE A 153 -2.76 -1.97 8.13
C ILE A 153 -2.77 -0.52 7.62
N ASP A 154 -2.73 0.46 8.51
CA ASP A 154 -2.77 1.88 8.15
C ASP A 154 -1.51 2.28 7.39
N THR A 155 -0.35 1.83 7.88
CA THR A 155 0.92 2.06 7.22
C THR A 155 1.00 1.34 5.86
N THR A 156 0.45 0.13 5.76
CA THR A 156 0.36 -0.60 4.49
C THR A 156 -0.50 0.15 3.47
N ALA A 157 -1.69 0.61 3.87
CA ALA A 157 -2.57 1.41 3.03
C ALA A 157 -1.88 2.70 2.56
N GLN A 158 -1.17 3.36 3.47
CA GLN A 158 -0.45 4.59 3.17
C GLN A 158 0.69 4.38 2.17
N LEU A 159 1.46 3.28 2.30
CA LEU A 159 2.52 2.93 1.35
C LEU A 159 1.97 2.62 -0.04
N LEU A 160 0.87 1.88 -0.14
CA LEU A 160 0.20 1.60 -1.42
C LEU A 160 -0.32 2.89 -2.06
N LYS A 161 -0.87 3.82 -1.26
CA LYS A 161 -1.27 5.15 -1.74
C LYS A 161 -0.11 5.98 -2.28
N MET A 162 1.10 5.77 -1.75
CA MET A 162 2.34 6.40 -2.25
C MET A 162 2.92 5.73 -3.50
N GLY A 163 2.28 4.66 -4.00
CA GLY A 163 2.71 3.95 -5.20
C GLY A 163 3.60 2.73 -4.92
N ALA A 164 3.60 2.18 -3.70
CA ALA A 164 4.20 0.87 -3.47
C ALA A 164 3.50 -0.20 -4.34
N ASP A 165 4.27 -1.09 -4.96
CA ASP A 165 3.70 -2.15 -5.80
C ASP A 165 3.00 -3.22 -4.94
N PRO A 166 1.67 -3.40 -5.06
CA PRO A 166 0.94 -4.42 -4.31
C PRO A 166 1.41 -5.85 -4.61
N ALA A 167 2.04 -6.08 -5.77
CA ALA A 167 2.61 -7.37 -6.17
C ALA A 167 4.10 -7.50 -5.86
N THR A 168 4.65 -6.58 -5.04
CA THR A 168 6.01 -6.69 -4.49
C THR A 168 6.31 -8.13 -4.06
N ASP A 169 7.51 -8.59 -4.42
CA ASP A 169 7.99 -9.95 -4.11
C ASP A 169 7.09 -11.03 -4.75
N ASN A 170 6.62 -10.80 -5.97
CA ASN A 170 5.71 -11.69 -6.71
C ASN A 170 4.44 -12.04 -5.90
N GLY A 171 3.88 -11.06 -5.19
CA GLY A 171 2.71 -11.24 -4.33
C GLY A 171 2.96 -12.02 -3.03
N GLN A 172 4.21 -12.34 -2.67
CA GLN A 172 4.54 -13.02 -1.41
C GLN A 172 4.15 -12.20 -0.18
N VAL A 173 4.16 -10.86 -0.27
CA VAL A 173 3.71 -9.97 0.79
C VAL A 173 2.22 -10.20 1.08
N PHE A 174 1.39 -10.18 0.03
CA PHE A 174 -0.04 -10.50 0.10
C PHE A 174 -0.27 -11.90 0.68
N GLN A 175 0.41 -12.91 0.12
CA GLN A 175 0.26 -14.30 0.54
C GLN A 175 0.58 -14.47 2.03
N THR A 176 1.70 -13.91 2.49
CA THR A 176 2.15 -14.06 3.88
C THR A 176 1.20 -13.37 4.85
N ALA A 177 0.74 -12.16 4.53
CA ALA A 177 -0.22 -11.45 5.39
C ALA A 177 -1.48 -12.28 5.63
N VAL A 178 -2.07 -12.84 4.57
CA VAL A 178 -3.27 -13.69 4.69
C VAL A 178 -2.97 -14.99 5.45
N LEU A 179 -1.84 -15.66 5.17
CA LEU A 179 -1.45 -16.89 5.85
C LEU A 179 -1.25 -16.72 7.37
N GLU A 180 -0.72 -15.57 7.78
CA GLU A 180 -0.50 -15.21 9.18
C GLU A 180 -1.78 -14.66 9.86
N GLY A 181 -2.93 -14.75 9.19
CA GLY A 181 -4.23 -14.35 9.73
C GLY A 181 -4.56 -12.87 9.58
N ARG A 182 -3.74 -12.10 8.87
CA ARG A 182 -3.96 -10.68 8.54
C ARG A 182 -4.68 -10.51 7.21
N ALA A 183 -5.87 -11.12 7.11
CA ALA A 183 -6.73 -10.98 5.94
C ALA A 183 -7.19 -9.53 5.71
N ASP A 184 -7.24 -8.72 6.78
CA ASP A 184 -7.48 -7.28 6.74
C ASP A 184 -6.40 -6.54 5.91
N ILE A 185 -5.13 -6.82 6.16
CA ILE A 185 -4.00 -6.31 5.36
C ILE A 185 -4.07 -6.88 3.93
N GLY A 186 -4.42 -8.16 3.78
CA GLY A 186 -4.63 -8.79 2.48
C GLY A 186 -5.66 -8.06 1.61
N ARG A 187 -6.80 -7.65 2.19
CA ARG A 187 -7.83 -6.85 1.51
C ARG A 187 -7.30 -5.49 1.05
N VAL A 188 -6.54 -4.81 1.92
CA VAL A 188 -5.90 -3.53 1.56
C VAL A 188 -4.96 -3.71 0.38
N ILE A 189 -4.11 -4.74 0.37
CA ILE A 189 -3.22 -5.01 -0.76
C ILE A 189 -4.01 -5.36 -2.03
N ALA A 190 -5.04 -6.22 -1.93
CA ALA A 190 -5.86 -6.64 -3.06
C ALA A 190 -6.64 -5.48 -3.71
N ARG A 191 -7.12 -4.52 -2.90
CA ARG A 191 -7.77 -3.30 -3.39
C ARG A 191 -6.87 -2.51 -4.34
N HIS A 192 -5.56 -2.48 -4.08
CA HIS A 192 -4.60 -1.76 -4.92
C HIS A 192 -4.02 -2.61 -6.07
N GLY A 193 -4.19 -3.94 -6.06
CA GLY A 193 -3.58 -4.88 -7.02
C GLY A 193 -4.44 -5.28 -8.23
N GLN A 194 -5.42 -4.46 -8.62
CA GLN A 194 -6.49 -4.80 -9.60
C GLN A 194 -6.03 -5.01 -11.06
N ASN A 195 -4.74 -4.83 -11.38
CA ASN A 195 -4.21 -4.94 -12.75
C ASN A 195 -3.61 -6.32 -13.07
N GLY A 196 -4.10 -7.39 -12.45
CA GLY A 196 -3.63 -8.76 -12.68
C GLY A 196 -2.23 -9.06 -12.13
N LEU A 197 -1.64 -8.13 -11.35
CA LEU A 197 -0.34 -8.33 -10.73
C LEU A 197 -0.41 -9.31 -9.53
N LEU A 198 -1.59 -9.42 -8.90
CA LEU A 198 -1.87 -10.40 -7.86
C LEU A 198 -2.66 -11.58 -8.43
N ASP A 199 -2.00 -12.72 -8.62
CA ASP A 199 -2.66 -13.98 -9.00
C ASP A 199 -3.43 -14.60 -7.81
N MET A 200 -4.55 -13.97 -7.44
CA MET A 200 -5.42 -14.46 -6.37
C MET A 200 -5.97 -15.86 -6.64
N ASN A 201 -6.19 -16.22 -7.91
CA ASN A 201 -6.63 -17.55 -8.32
C ASN A 201 -5.60 -18.62 -7.94
N ALA A 202 -4.31 -18.37 -8.23
CA ALA A 202 -3.24 -19.26 -7.84
C ALA A 202 -3.18 -19.44 -6.32
N TRP A 203 -3.34 -18.36 -5.54
CA TRP A 203 -3.32 -18.45 -4.07
C TRP A 203 -4.51 -19.21 -3.49
N VAL A 204 -5.71 -19.02 -4.04
CA VAL A 204 -6.91 -19.81 -3.65
C VAL A 204 -6.70 -21.29 -3.95
N ASN A 205 -6.22 -21.63 -5.15
CA ASN A 205 -5.98 -23.02 -5.54
C ASN A 205 -4.87 -23.68 -4.71
N TRP A 206 -3.78 -22.94 -4.45
CA TRP A 206 -2.68 -23.40 -3.60
C TRP A 206 -3.13 -23.64 -2.15
N ALA A 207 -3.90 -22.72 -1.56
CA ALA A 207 -4.38 -22.87 -0.19
C ALA A 207 -5.33 -24.07 -0.06
N LYS A 208 -6.18 -24.29 -1.07
CA LYS A 208 -7.06 -25.47 -1.18
C LYS A 208 -6.25 -26.76 -1.27
N SER A 209 -5.28 -26.86 -2.19
CA SER A 209 -4.47 -28.08 -2.38
C SER A 209 -3.58 -28.38 -1.17
N SER A 210 -3.09 -27.34 -0.50
CA SER A 210 -2.27 -27.43 0.72
C SER A 210 -3.10 -27.68 1.99
N ARG A 211 -4.42 -27.82 1.89
CA ARG A 211 -5.37 -28.04 3.01
C ARG A 211 -5.29 -26.96 4.10
N LYS A 212 -4.94 -25.73 3.73
CA LYS A 212 -4.88 -24.57 4.63
C LYS A 212 -6.28 -23.93 4.73
N LEU A 213 -7.23 -24.63 5.37
CA LEU A 213 -8.66 -24.28 5.30
C LEU A 213 -8.98 -22.82 5.63
N LYS A 214 -8.45 -22.29 6.74
CA LYS A 214 -8.66 -20.87 7.10
C LYS A 214 -8.12 -19.92 6.02
N ALA A 215 -6.88 -20.12 5.59
CA ALA A 215 -6.28 -19.28 4.56
C ALA A 215 -7.01 -19.42 3.21
N TRP A 216 -7.51 -20.61 2.88
CA TRP A 216 -8.33 -20.84 1.70
C TRP A 216 -9.63 -20.03 1.75
N ASP A 217 -10.33 -20.02 2.89
CA ASP A 217 -11.51 -19.19 3.08
C ASP A 217 -11.18 -17.70 2.98
N ASP A 218 -10.11 -17.24 3.63
CA ASP A 218 -9.67 -15.84 3.57
C ASP A 218 -9.30 -15.42 2.13
N PHE A 219 -8.49 -16.21 1.41
CA PHE A 219 -8.14 -15.94 0.02
C PHE A 219 -9.37 -15.94 -0.88
N ARG A 220 -10.30 -16.89 -0.69
CA ARG A 220 -11.54 -16.97 -1.48
C ARG A 220 -12.42 -15.75 -1.26
N GLN A 221 -12.55 -15.27 -0.01
CA GLN A 221 -13.29 -14.05 0.29
C GLN A 221 -12.65 -12.83 -0.38
N ILE A 222 -11.33 -12.67 -0.26
CA ILE A 222 -10.59 -11.56 -0.89
C ILE A 222 -10.73 -11.62 -2.41
N GLN A 223 -10.57 -12.81 -3.01
CA GLN A 223 -10.76 -13.02 -4.45
C GLN A 223 -12.18 -12.64 -4.89
N TRP A 224 -13.20 -12.99 -4.10
CA TRP A 224 -14.58 -12.61 -4.40
C TRP A 224 -14.82 -11.10 -4.28
N GLU A 225 -14.23 -10.46 -3.28
CA GLU A 225 -14.36 -9.02 -3.03
C GLU A 225 -13.62 -8.17 -4.07
N TYR A 226 -12.48 -8.65 -4.57
CA TYR A 226 -11.51 -7.86 -5.35
C TYR A 226 -11.02 -8.54 -6.62
N GLY A 227 -10.81 -9.85 -6.63
CA GLY A 227 -10.20 -10.57 -7.76
C GLY A 227 -11.10 -10.76 -8.99
N ARG A 228 -12.40 -10.50 -8.86
CA ARG A 228 -13.36 -10.54 -9.98
C ARG A 228 -13.54 -9.21 -10.70
N PHE A 229 -12.99 -8.13 -10.15
CA PHE A 229 -13.16 -6.80 -10.70
C PHE A 229 -11.90 -6.38 -11.48
N THR A 230 -12.08 -5.60 -12.52
CA THR A 230 -10.99 -5.00 -13.28
C THR A 230 -11.41 -3.59 -13.65
N VAL A 231 -10.60 -2.61 -13.30
CA VAL A 231 -10.80 -1.22 -13.73
C VAL A 231 -10.20 -1.10 -15.12
N ALA A 232 -11.04 -1.03 -16.15
CA ALA A 232 -10.58 -0.91 -17.54
C ALA A 232 -10.12 0.53 -17.85
N ASP A 233 -10.81 1.51 -17.26
CA ASP A 233 -10.44 2.93 -17.26
C ASP A 233 -11.17 3.65 -16.09
N HIS A 234 -10.99 4.97 -15.99
CA HIS A 234 -11.62 5.79 -14.94
C HIS A 234 -13.16 5.75 -14.89
N GLU A 235 -13.85 5.35 -15.96
CA GLU A 235 -15.32 5.28 -16.03
C GLU A 235 -15.84 3.88 -16.39
N THR A 236 -14.97 2.86 -16.45
CA THR A 236 -15.34 1.52 -16.88
C THR A 236 -14.87 0.47 -15.88
N LEU A 237 -15.82 -0.26 -15.32
CA LEU A 237 -15.59 -1.43 -14.46
C LEU A 237 -15.97 -2.71 -15.21
N ILE A 238 -15.14 -3.74 -15.09
CA ILE A 238 -15.45 -5.09 -15.56
C ILE A 238 -15.60 -6.00 -14.34
N GLU A 239 -16.71 -6.71 -14.25
CA GLU A 239 -16.90 -7.81 -13.28
C GLU A 239 -16.88 -9.15 -14.00
N THR A 240 -16.08 -10.11 -13.52
CA THR A 240 -15.95 -11.46 -14.11
C THR A 240 -16.48 -12.51 -13.13
N LYS A 241 -17.53 -13.23 -13.50
CA LYS A 241 -18.13 -14.30 -12.70
C LYS A 241 -17.96 -15.64 -13.40
N PRO A 242 -17.52 -16.70 -12.72
CA PRO A 242 -17.61 -18.04 -13.28
C PRO A 242 -19.08 -18.44 -13.47
N LEU A 243 -19.40 -19.09 -14.59
CA LEU A 243 -20.74 -19.66 -14.80
C LEU A 243 -20.96 -20.85 -13.84
N PRO A 244 -22.20 -21.08 -13.35
CA PRO A 244 -22.48 -22.14 -12.37
C PRO A 244 -22.13 -23.56 -12.82
N ASP A 245 -22.20 -23.81 -14.12
CA ASP A 245 -21.91 -25.09 -14.77
C ASP A 245 -20.44 -25.24 -15.19
N ASN A 246 -19.60 -24.25 -14.85
CA ASN A 246 -18.17 -24.20 -15.19
C ASN A 246 -17.92 -24.24 -16.72
N THR A 247 -18.90 -23.83 -17.53
CA THR A 247 -18.77 -23.79 -19.00
C THR A 247 -18.10 -22.53 -19.53
N GLY A 248 -17.72 -21.60 -18.65
CA GLY A 248 -17.25 -20.29 -19.07
C GLY A 248 -17.31 -19.24 -17.97
N ASN A 249 -17.16 -17.98 -18.39
CA ASN A 249 -17.30 -16.80 -17.55
C ASN A 249 -18.36 -15.85 -18.10
N LEU A 250 -19.08 -15.19 -17.21
CA LEU A 250 -19.85 -14.00 -17.50
C LEU A 250 -18.99 -12.78 -17.18
N ARG A 251 -18.75 -11.93 -18.18
CA ARG A 251 -18.13 -10.62 -17.98
C ARG A 251 -19.17 -9.54 -18.12
N ILE A 252 -19.28 -8.68 -17.12
CA ILE A 252 -20.22 -7.56 -17.09
C ILE A 252 -19.39 -6.28 -17.18
N LEU A 253 -19.52 -5.56 -18.29
CA LEU A 253 -18.88 -4.28 -18.54
C LEU A 253 -19.82 -3.15 -18.13
N PHE A 254 -19.47 -2.39 -17.09
CA PHE A 254 -20.20 -1.20 -16.66
C PHE A 254 -19.47 0.03 -17.19
N ASN A 255 -19.99 0.66 -18.24
CA ASN A 255 -19.41 1.87 -18.81
C ASN A 255 -20.26 3.10 -18.42
N PHE A 256 -19.79 3.83 -17.41
CA PHE A 256 -20.50 4.99 -16.84
C PHE A 256 -20.48 6.20 -17.77
N ALA A 257 -19.46 6.34 -18.61
CA ALA A 257 -19.36 7.41 -19.59
C ALA A 257 -20.48 7.34 -20.65
N SER A 258 -20.77 6.13 -21.14
CA SER A 258 -21.78 5.86 -22.17
C SER A 258 -23.14 5.45 -21.62
N ARG A 259 -23.25 5.22 -20.30
CA ARG A 259 -24.45 4.71 -19.61
C ARG A 259 -24.93 3.38 -20.19
N ARG A 260 -24.00 2.45 -20.42
CA ARG A 260 -24.29 1.12 -20.97
C ARG A 260 -23.70 0.02 -20.11
N VAL A 261 -24.42 -1.09 -20.06
CA VAL A 261 -23.94 -2.37 -19.52
C VAL A 261 -23.84 -3.37 -20.66
N GLU A 262 -22.72 -4.08 -20.75
CA GLU A 262 -22.55 -5.19 -21.69
C GLU A 262 -22.28 -6.48 -20.94
N GLU A 263 -23.13 -7.47 -21.14
CA GLU A 263 -22.95 -8.82 -20.63
C GLU A 263 -22.38 -9.71 -21.72
N ILE A 264 -21.18 -10.21 -21.49
CA ILE A 264 -20.40 -11.03 -22.42
C ILE A 264 -20.28 -12.42 -21.81
N HIS A 265 -20.95 -13.40 -22.42
CA HIS A 265 -20.82 -14.81 -22.06
C HIS A 265 -19.68 -15.43 -22.85
N GLU A 266 -18.56 -15.70 -22.17
CA GLU A 266 -17.38 -16.34 -22.73
C GLU A 266 -17.41 -17.84 -22.41
N PHE A 267 -17.63 -18.69 -23.42
CA PHE A 267 -17.70 -20.15 -23.24
C PHE A 267 -16.34 -20.81 -23.49
N THR A 268 -16.00 -21.86 -22.73
CA THR A 268 -14.76 -22.64 -22.90
C THR A 268 -14.81 -23.62 -24.07
N ASN A 269 -16.00 -23.93 -24.56
CA ASN A 269 -16.26 -24.77 -25.74
C ASN A 269 -16.38 -23.88 -27.01
N PRO A 270 -16.31 -24.44 -28.24
CA PRO A 270 -16.30 -23.67 -29.50
C PRO A 270 -17.61 -22.90 -29.84
N ARG A 271 -18.44 -22.60 -28.83
CA ARG A 271 -19.59 -21.71 -28.96
C ARG A 271 -19.08 -20.28 -29.14
N GLN A 272 -19.74 -19.53 -30.01
CA GLN A 272 -19.48 -18.10 -30.14
C GLN A 272 -19.84 -17.38 -28.84
N ASN A 273 -19.02 -16.40 -28.46
CA ASN A 273 -19.34 -15.50 -27.35
C ASN A 273 -20.67 -14.81 -27.63
N GLN A 274 -21.54 -14.77 -26.62
CA GLN A 274 -22.81 -14.05 -26.71
C GLN A 274 -22.66 -12.71 -26.00
N VAL A 275 -23.05 -11.63 -26.68
CA VAL A 275 -23.00 -10.28 -26.13
C VAL A 275 -24.41 -9.71 -26.09
N THR A 276 -24.84 -9.30 -24.91
CA THR A 276 -26.11 -8.60 -24.70
C THR A 276 -25.82 -7.22 -24.12
N GLY A 277 -26.39 -6.18 -24.73
CA GLY A 277 -26.19 -4.80 -24.30
C GLY A 277 -27.47 -4.22 -23.72
N TYR A 278 -27.33 -3.48 -22.62
CA TYR A 278 -28.40 -2.78 -21.92
C TYR A 278 -28.04 -1.30 -21.74
N THR A 279 -29.02 -0.43 -21.80
CA THR A 279 -28.90 0.92 -21.24
C THR A 279 -29.03 0.86 -19.72
N PHE A 280 -28.55 1.88 -19.01
CA PHE A 280 -28.70 1.94 -17.54
C PHE A 280 -30.18 1.90 -17.10
N ASP A 281 -31.09 2.45 -17.90
CA ASP A 281 -32.53 2.46 -17.59
C ASP A 281 -33.16 1.06 -17.75
N GLU A 282 -32.52 0.16 -18.49
CA GLU A 282 -32.92 -1.24 -18.68
C GLU A 282 -32.24 -2.20 -17.68
N TYR A 283 -31.31 -1.70 -16.86
CA TYR A 283 -30.54 -2.49 -15.91
C TYR A 283 -30.95 -2.19 -14.47
N GLY A 284 -30.63 -3.09 -13.52
CA GLY A 284 -31.02 -2.91 -12.12
C GLY A 284 -30.24 -1.79 -11.43
N GLU A 285 -30.93 -0.78 -10.88
CA GLU A 285 -30.33 0.37 -10.19
C GLU A 285 -29.38 -0.05 -9.06
N THR A 286 -29.77 -1.04 -8.24
CA THR A 286 -28.91 -1.58 -7.18
C THR A 286 -27.58 -2.13 -7.71
N ALA A 287 -27.59 -2.79 -8.87
CA ALA A 287 -26.37 -3.34 -9.47
C ALA A 287 -25.48 -2.22 -10.03
N LEU A 288 -26.08 -1.19 -10.62
CA LEU A 288 -25.37 -0.02 -11.12
C LEU A 288 -24.69 0.75 -9.98
N GLU A 289 -25.39 0.99 -8.86
CA GLU A 289 -24.80 1.69 -7.73
C GLU A 289 -23.69 0.87 -7.07
N ALA A 290 -23.89 -0.45 -6.91
CA ALA A 290 -22.84 -1.32 -6.39
C ALA A 290 -21.58 -1.34 -7.29
N ALA A 291 -21.76 -1.39 -8.61
CA ALA A 291 -20.66 -1.28 -9.57
C ALA A 291 -19.98 0.10 -9.50
N ARG A 292 -20.77 1.17 -9.32
CA ARG A 292 -20.26 2.54 -9.21
C ARG A 292 -19.42 2.72 -7.95
N GLU A 293 -19.94 2.29 -6.81
CA GLU A 293 -19.24 2.30 -5.51
C GLU A 293 -17.95 1.47 -5.60
N LYS A 294 -18.01 0.29 -6.20
CA LYS A 294 -16.83 -0.55 -6.41
C LYS A 294 -15.80 0.13 -7.30
N LEU A 295 -16.20 0.76 -8.40
CA LEU A 295 -15.28 1.50 -9.27
C LEU A 295 -14.60 2.65 -8.52
N ILE A 296 -15.35 3.41 -7.70
CA ILE A 296 -14.80 4.48 -6.84
C ILE A 296 -13.79 3.91 -5.83
N GLU A 297 -14.13 2.80 -5.16
CA GLU A 297 -13.26 2.13 -4.20
C GLU A 297 -11.93 1.71 -4.84
N LEU A 298 -11.97 1.27 -6.11
CA LEU A 298 -10.79 0.86 -6.87
C LEU A 298 -10.07 2.02 -7.58
N GLY A 299 -10.43 3.27 -7.28
CA GLY A 299 -9.75 4.48 -7.76
C GLY A 299 -10.30 5.08 -9.05
N GLY A 300 -11.45 4.60 -9.55
CA GLY A 300 -12.15 5.20 -10.68
C GLY A 300 -12.95 6.45 -10.32
N HIS A 301 -13.47 7.11 -11.35
CA HIS A 301 -14.21 8.37 -11.30
C HIS A 301 -15.48 8.30 -12.17
N PRO A 302 -16.44 7.40 -11.89
CA PRO A 302 -17.63 7.25 -12.70
C PRO A 302 -18.49 8.52 -12.71
N SER A 303 -19.00 8.87 -13.89
CA SER A 303 -20.08 9.84 -14.05
C SER A 303 -21.30 9.49 -13.19
N GLY A 304 -22.04 10.51 -12.73
CA GLY A 304 -23.23 10.32 -11.90
C GLY A 304 -24.38 9.66 -12.68
N LEU A 305 -25.12 8.76 -12.04
CA LEU A 305 -26.24 8.02 -12.65
C LEU A 305 -27.38 8.94 -13.16
N GLY A 306 -27.47 10.18 -12.70
CA GLY A 306 -28.42 11.20 -13.19
C GLY A 306 -27.84 12.29 -14.08
N GLN A 307 -26.53 12.25 -14.39
CA GLN A 307 -25.91 13.30 -15.20
C GLN A 307 -26.18 13.05 -16.69
N PRO A 308 -26.56 14.10 -17.45
CA PRO A 308 -26.67 13.98 -18.90
C PRO A 308 -25.30 13.65 -19.50
N LEU A 309 -25.30 12.83 -20.55
CA LEU A 309 -24.08 12.43 -21.27
C LEU A 309 -23.26 13.68 -21.64
N ARG A 310 -22.05 13.81 -21.10
CA ARG A 310 -21.15 14.90 -21.46
C ARG A 310 -20.72 14.73 -22.92
N GLY A 311 -21.18 15.62 -23.79
CA GLY A 311 -20.60 15.78 -25.13
C GLY A 311 -21.02 14.75 -26.18
N LYS A 312 -22.33 14.53 -26.37
CA LYS A 312 -22.87 14.25 -27.71
C LYS A 312 -24.13 15.10 -27.92
N GLY A 313 -24.06 16.06 -28.83
CA GLY A 313 -25.27 16.59 -29.47
C GLY A 313 -26.10 15.39 -29.93
N ALA A 314 -27.41 15.47 -29.67
CA ALA A 314 -28.39 14.41 -29.87
C ALA A 314 -28.02 13.49 -31.05
N VAL A 315 -27.53 12.29 -30.75
CA VAL A 315 -27.53 11.22 -31.76
C VAL A 315 -28.99 10.90 -31.99
N ALA A 316 -29.50 11.29 -33.15
CA ALA A 316 -30.87 11.06 -33.56
C ALA A 316 -31.24 9.59 -33.33
N LYS A 317 -32.43 9.37 -32.75
CA LYS A 317 -33.04 8.03 -32.66
C LYS A 317 -32.95 7.37 -34.04
N PRO A 318 -32.57 6.08 -34.15
CA PRO A 318 -32.66 5.37 -35.41
C PRO A 318 -34.11 5.44 -35.89
N SER A 319 -34.36 6.01 -37.07
CA SER A 319 -35.68 5.92 -37.69
C SER A 319 -35.92 4.46 -38.00
N VAL A 320 -36.95 3.88 -37.39
CA VAL A 320 -37.48 2.57 -37.79
C VAL A 320 -37.94 2.72 -39.24
N PHE A 321 -37.13 2.27 -40.20
CA PHE A 321 -37.56 2.15 -41.58
C PHE A 321 -38.57 1.00 -41.66
N GLY A 322 -39.78 1.36 -42.05
CA GLY A 322 -40.92 0.46 -42.14
C GLY A 322 -40.66 -0.70 -43.10
N LEU A 323 -41.10 -1.87 -42.67
CA LEU A 323 -41.48 -2.96 -43.55
C LEU A 323 -42.66 -2.49 -44.42
N GLY A 324 -42.34 -1.95 -45.59
CA GLY A 324 -43.28 -1.76 -46.68
C GLY A 324 -43.49 -3.08 -47.41
N LYS A 325 -44.73 -3.57 -47.34
CA LYS A 325 -45.26 -4.64 -48.18
C LYS A 325 -45.15 -4.27 -49.67
N THR A 326 -44.66 -5.21 -50.47
CA THR A 326 -45.21 -5.62 -51.78
C THR A 326 -44.66 -7.01 -52.08
#